data_AF-A0A7X7ISF8-F1
#
_entry.id   AF-A0A7X7ISF8-F1
#
_cell.length_a   1.000
_cell.length_b   1.000
_cell.length_c   1.000
_cell.angle_alpha   90.00
_cell.angle_beta   90.00
_cell.angle_gamma   90.00
#
_symmetry.space_group_name_H-M   'P 1'
#
loop_
_entity.id
_entity.type
_entity.pdbx_description
1 polymer ?
#
loop_
_entity_poly.entity_id
_entity_poly.type
_entity_poly.pdbx_seq_one_letter_code
_entity_poly.pdbx_strand_id
1 'polypeptide(L)'
;DIGHAYCVEEPPEEWVPRLAAHTRHYHVEDIAATREHKHLVPGRGAIDLPAVVRAIRETNYNGFVTVELYPYLDNPDAAGREAKDYLEGECGFGTADERG
;
A
#
# COMPACT_ATOMS: atom_id res chain seq x y z
N ASP A 1 5.76 5.77 -4.24
CA ASP A 1 4.88 4.84 -4.96
C ASP A 1 5.40 3.43 -4.72
N ILE A 2 4.58 2.58 -4.12
CA ILE A 2 4.98 1.22 -3.69
C ILE A 2 5.00 0.24 -4.87
N GLY A 3 4.09 0.37 -5.83
CA GLY A 3 4.04 -0.54 -6.97
C GLY A 3 5.19 -0.32 -7.95
N HIS A 4 5.57 0.93 -8.20
CA HIS A 4 6.77 1.22 -8.99
C HIS A 4 8.06 0.67 -8.36
N ALA A 5 8.18 0.72 -7.02
CA ALA A 5 9.31 0.13 -6.31
C ALA A 5 9.36 -1.40 -6.49
N TYR A 6 8.20 -2.08 -6.41
CA TYR A 6 8.12 -3.51 -6.64
C TYR A 6 8.48 -3.91 -8.09
N CYS A 7 8.06 -3.12 -9.08
CA CYS A 7 8.37 -3.38 -10.50
C CYS A 7 9.85 -3.30 -10.84
N VAL A 8 10.66 -2.55 -10.08
CA VAL A 8 12.12 -2.48 -10.28
C VAL A 8 12.90 -3.57 -9.50
N GLU A 9 12.21 -4.62 -9.07
CA GLU A 9 12.73 -5.80 -8.34
C GLU A 9 13.24 -5.52 -6.93
N GLU A 10 12.87 -4.39 -6.34
CA GLU A 10 13.28 -4.04 -5.00
C GLU A 10 12.14 -4.23 -4.00
N PRO A 11 12.38 -4.87 -2.84
CA PRO A 11 11.36 -5.03 -1.81
C PRO A 11 10.97 -3.65 -1.26
N PRO A 12 9.71 -3.20 -1.43
CA PRO A 12 9.32 -1.83 -1.08
C PRO A 12 9.54 -1.50 0.40
N GLU A 13 9.41 -2.49 1.29
CA GLU A 13 9.66 -2.39 2.72
C GLU A 13 11.10 -2.00 3.08
N GLU A 14 12.09 -2.32 2.23
CA GLU A 14 13.49 -1.92 2.45
C GLU A 14 13.75 -0.44 2.13
N TRP A 15 12.96 0.14 1.23
CA TRP A 15 13.12 1.52 0.77
C TRP A 15 12.38 2.52 1.63
N VAL A 16 11.28 2.10 2.23
CA VAL A 16 10.49 2.91 3.16
C VAL A 16 11.37 3.62 4.22
N PRO A 17 12.22 2.92 5.00
CA PRO A 17 13.07 3.59 5.98
C PRO A 17 14.17 4.46 5.35
N ARG A 18 14.69 4.07 4.19
CA ARG A 18 15.75 4.81 3.48
C ARG A 18 15.26 6.17 2.95
N LEU A 19 13.99 6.22 2.53
CA LEU A 19 13.38 7.41 1.93
C LEU A 19 12.55 8.22 2.93
N ALA A 20 12.37 7.75 4.16
CA ALA A 20 11.50 8.35 5.17
C ALA A 20 11.69 9.87 5.35
N ALA A 21 12.94 10.35 5.36
CA ALA A 21 13.25 11.78 5.51
C ALA A 21 12.77 12.66 4.33
N HIS A 22 12.52 12.05 3.18
CA HIS A 22 12.11 12.71 1.94
C HIS A 22 10.67 12.38 1.51
N THR A 23 10.07 11.33 2.09
CA THR A 23 8.72 10.89 1.73
C THR A 23 7.65 11.73 2.41
N ARG A 24 6.76 12.31 1.60
CA ARG A 24 5.61 13.11 2.07
C ARG A 24 4.28 12.35 2.01
N HIS A 25 4.13 11.45 1.05
CA HIS A 25 2.95 10.63 0.84
C HIS A 25 3.35 9.27 0.27
N TYR A 26 2.54 8.25 0.56
CA TYR A 26 2.68 6.92 -0.03
C TYR A 26 1.46 6.64 -0.89
N HIS A 27 1.72 6.14 -2.10
CA HIS A 27 0.70 5.59 -2.99
C HIS A 27 0.85 4.06 -2.95
N VAL A 28 -0.25 3.37 -2.70
CA VAL A 28 -0.32 1.92 -2.59
C VAL A 28 -1.20 1.38 -3.69
N GLU A 29 -0.68 0.39 -4.37
CA GLU A 29 -1.33 -0.42 -5.39
C GLU A 29 -0.80 -1.84 -5.20
N ASP A 30 -1.54 -2.83 -5.68
CA ASP A 30 -1.05 -4.20 -5.72
C ASP A 30 -0.72 -4.59 -7.16
N ILE A 31 0.24 -5.47 -7.33
CA ILE A 31 0.75 -5.87 -8.65
C ILE A 31 0.80 -7.39 -8.71
N ALA A 32 0.36 -7.95 -9.82
CA ALA A 32 0.42 -9.40 -10.04
C ALA A 32 1.87 -9.91 -9.97
N ALA A 33 2.07 -11.18 -9.64
CA ALA A 33 3.40 -11.81 -9.61
C ALA A 33 4.14 -11.75 -10.97
N THR A 34 3.42 -11.51 -12.07
CA THR A 34 3.98 -11.26 -13.40
C THR A 34 4.73 -9.93 -13.51
N ARG A 35 4.59 -9.04 -12.51
CA ARG A 35 5.17 -7.69 -12.46
C ARG A 35 4.77 -6.77 -13.61
N GLU A 36 3.75 -7.16 -14.38
CA GLU A 36 3.11 -6.22 -15.30
C GLU A 36 2.44 -5.14 -14.47
N HIS A 37 2.72 -3.87 -14.78
CA HIS A 37 2.16 -2.70 -14.09
C HIS A 37 0.67 -2.53 -14.44
N LYS A 38 -0.15 -3.44 -13.90
CA LYS A 38 -1.60 -3.43 -13.92
C LYS A 38 -2.04 -3.38 -12.47
N HIS A 39 -2.64 -2.27 -12.06
CA HIS A 39 -3.02 -2.11 -10.66
C HIS A 39 -4.11 -3.11 -10.32
N LEU A 40 -3.84 -3.89 -9.29
CA LEU A 40 -4.81 -4.75 -8.64
C LEU A 40 -5.26 -4.07 -7.34
N VAL A 41 -6.48 -4.39 -6.94
CA VAL A 41 -6.95 -4.04 -5.60
C VAL A 41 -5.99 -4.66 -4.57
N PRO A 42 -5.53 -3.92 -3.54
CA PRO A 42 -4.80 -4.44 -2.40
C PRO A 42 -5.31 -5.81 -1.93
N GLY A 43 -4.40 -6.78 -1.85
CA GLY A 43 -4.71 -8.15 -1.44
C GLY A 43 -4.99 -9.13 -2.59
N ARG A 44 -4.98 -8.65 -3.84
CA ARG A 44 -5.16 -9.50 -5.04
C ARG A 44 -3.88 -9.73 -5.83
N GLY A 45 -2.80 -9.02 -5.51
CA GLY A 45 -1.50 -9.18 -6.16
C GLY A 45 -0.51 -9.94 -5.29
N ALA A 46 0.77 -9.64 -5.49
CA ALA A 46 1.90 -10.35 -4.92
C ALA A 46 2.78 -9.47 -4.02
N ILE A 47 2.39 -8.20 -3.80
CA ILE A 47 3.12 -7.31 -2.90
C ILE A 47 2.77 -7.67 -1.46
N ASP A 48 3.78 -7.83 -0.59
CA ASP A 48 3.58 -7.99 0.86
C ASP A 48 3.21 -6.64 1.49
N LEU A 49 1.99 -6.20 1.23
CA LEU A 49 1.44 -4.94 1.75
C LEU A 49 1.48 -4.87 3.28
N PRO A 50 1.21 -5.94 4.06
CA PRO A 50 1.45 -5.93 5.49
C PRO A 50 2.88 -5.56 5.89
N ALA A 51 3.90 -6.12 5.23
CA ALA A 51 5.30 -5.76 5.50
C ALA A 51 5.62 -4.30 5.16
N VAL A 52 5.11 -3.80 4.03
CA VAL A 52 5.25 -2.40 3.63
C VAL A 52 4.62 -1.46 4.66
N VAL A 53 3.40 -1.74 5.10
CA VAL A 53 2.70 -0.94 6.11
C VAL A 53 3.45 -0.93 7.43
N ARG A 54 3.98 -2.08 7.88
CA ARG A 54 4.80 -2.15 9.09
C ARG A 54 6.03 -1.25 8.98
N ALA A 55 6.76 -1.32 7.85
CA ALA A 55 7.92 -0.47 7.62
C ALA A 55 7.54 1.03 7.64
N ILE A 56 6.38 1.41 7.10
CA ILE A 56 5.91 2.82 7.12
C ILE A 56 5.67 3.26 8.57
N ARG A 57 5.02 2.42 9.39
CA ARG A 57 4.75 2.73 10.81
C ARG A 57 6.04 2.89 11.62
N GLU A 58 7.06 2.09 11.36
CA GLU A 58 8.37 2.19 12.02
C GLU A 58 9.07 3.53 11.75
N THR A 59 8.70 4.25 10.68
CA THR A 59 9.22 5.60 10.40
C THR A 59 8.49 6.73 11.14
N ASN A 60 7.48 6.41 11.97
CA ASN A 60 6.57 7.37 12.61
C ASN A 60 5.80 8.25 11.60
N TYR A 61 5.54 7.71 10.42
CA TYR A 61 4.73 8.39 9.40
C TYR A 61 3.26 8.45 9.83
N ASN A 62 2.74 9.67 10.01
CA ASN A 62 1.36 9.93 10.43
C ASN A 62 0.50 10.57 9.32
N GLY A 63 0.97 10.49 8.07
CA GLY A 63 0.25 11.04 6.92
C GLY A 63 -0.70 10.04 6.28
N PHE A 64 -1.35 10.44 5.20
CA PHE A 64 -2.26 9.59 4.46
C PHE A 64 -1.51 8.61 3.54
N VAL A 65 -2.10 7.43 3.39
CA VAL A 65 -1.76 6.48 2.32
C VAL A 65 -2.90 6.53 1.30
N THR A 66 -2.55 6.79 0.04
CA THR A 66 -3.51 6.87 -1.06
C THR A 66 -3.51 5.54 -1.81
N VAL A 67 -4.69 4.98 -2.08
CA VAL A 67 -4.81 3.78 -2.92
C VAL A 67 -4.99 4.19 -4.38
N GLU A 68 -4.15 3.67 -5.26
CA GLU A 68 -4.33 3.81 -6.72
C GLU A 68 -5.05 2.58 -7.27
N LEU A 69 -6.18 2.80 -7.96
CA LEU A 69 -7.11 1.75 -8.40
C LEU A 69 -7.34 1.77 -9.93
N TYR A 70 -6.36 2.21 -10.72
CA TYR A 70 -6.53 2.25 -12.17
C TYR A 70 -6.35 0.84 -12.78
N PRO A 71 -7.31 0.26 -13.52
CA PRO A 71 -8.36 0.90 -14.30
C PRO A 71 -9.79 0.53 -13.86
N TYR A 72 -10.08 0.39 -12.55
CA TYR A 72 -11.42 0.04 -12.03
C TYR A 72 -12.44 1.18 -12.18
N LEU A 73 -12.58 1.71 -13.40
CA LEU A 73 -13.47 2.82 -13.76
C LEU A 73 -14.95 2.42 -13.74
N ASP A 74 -15.25 1.12 -13.93
CA ASP A 74 -16.62 0.62 -14.00
C ASP A 74 -17.28 0.49 -12.60
N ASN A 75 -16.49 0.30 -11.54
CA ASN A 75 -17.00 0.23 -10.16
C ASN A 75 -15.94 0.67 -9.13
N PRO A 76 -15.53 1.96 -9.16
CA PRO A 76 -14.48 2.49 -8.31
C PRO A 76 -14.83 2.40 -6.81
N ASP A 77 -16.11 2.52 -6.47
CA ASP A 77 -16.59 2.46 -5.09
C ASP A 77 -16.40 1.07 -4.46
N ALA A 78 -16.66 0.00 -5.23
CA ALA A 78 -16.45 -1.36 -4.73
C ALA A 78 -14.97 -1.68 -4.59
N ALA A 79 -14.15 -1.28 -5.56
CA ALA A 79 -12.70 -1.44 -5.49
C ALA A 79 -12.09 -0.67 -4.29
N GLY A 80 -12.59 0.54 -4.03
CA GLY A 80 -12.18 1.34 -2.88
C GLY A 80 -12.56 0.72 -1.53
N ARG A 81 -13.77 0.16 -1.42
CA ARG A 81 -14.19 -0.56 -0.20
C ARG A 81 -13.35 -1.80 0.05
N GLU A 82 -13.13 -2.61 -0.98
CA GLU A 82 -12.32 -3.82 -0.86
C GLU A 82 -10.87 -3.51 -0.47
N ALA A 83 -10.26 -2.48 -1.08
CA ALA A 83 -8.94 -2.01 -0.71
C ALA A 83 -8.89 -1.55 0.76
N LYS A 84 -9.89 -0.78 1.19
CA LYS A 84 -9.98 -0.30 2.57
C LYS A 84 -10.13 -1.45 3.56
N ASP A 85 -11.04 -2.38 3.30
CA ASP A 85 -11.29 -3.53 4.16
C ASP A 85 -10.03 -4.40 4.32
N TYR A 86 -9.29 -4.61 3.23
CA TYR A 86 -8.01 -5.32 3.27
C TYR A 86 -6.95 -4.58 4.10
N LEU A 87 -6.77 -3.27 3.87
CA LEU A 87 -5.77 -2.46 4.58
C LEU A 87 -6.08 -2.33 6.07
N GLU A 88 -7.36 -2.20 6.45
CA GLU A 88 -7.78 -2.13 7.85
C GLU A 88 -7.69 -3.49 8.55
N GLY A 89 -8.08 -4.58 7.87
CA GLY A 89 -8.08 -5.93 8.44
C GLY A 89 -6.70 -6.57 8.51
N GLU A 90 -6.01 -6.67 7.36
CA GLU A 90 -4.76 -7.44 7.22
C GLU A 90 -3.51 -6.60 7.49
N CYS A 91 -3.55 -5.29 7.18
CA CYS A 91 -2.41 -4.41 7.40
C CYS A 91 -2.52 -3.57 8.69
N GLY A 92 -3.70 -3.50 9.31
CA GLY A 92 -3.94 -2.70 10.51
C GLY A 92 -3.81 -1.18 10.29
N PHE A 93 -4.08 -0.71 9.07
CA PHE A 93 -4.22 0.73 8.77
C PHE A 93 -5.53 1.26 9.38
N GLY A 94 -5.60 2.51 9.85
CA GLY A 94 -6.87 3.14 10.24
C GLY A 94 -7.53 2.70 11.56
N THR A 95 -7.09 1.62 12.21
CA THR A 95 -7.44 1.40 13.62
C THR A 95 -6.62 2.35 14.47
N ALA A 96 -7.27 3.41 14.95
CA ALA A 96 -6.74 4.18 16.06
C ALA A 96 -6.40 3.18 17.17
N ASP A 97 -5.13 3.14 17.55
CA ASP A 97 -4.69 2.48 18.77
C ASP A 97 -5.35 3.26 19.92
N GLU A 98 -6.54 2.82 20.35
CA GLU A 98 -7.18 3.28 21.59
C GLU A 98 -6.43 2.73 22.82
N ARG A 99 -5.09 2.84 22.83
CA ARG A 99 -4.33 2.71 24.08
C ARG A 99 -4.46 4.01 24.85
N GLY A 100 -5.56 4.07 25.61
CA GLY A 100 -5.60 4.78 26.88
C GLY A 100 -4.73 4.11 27.94
#